data_AF-A0A7K1FHU8-F1
#
_entry.id   AF-A0A7K1FHU8-F1
#
_cell.length_a   1.000
_cell.length_b   1.000
_cell.length_c   1.000
_cell.angle_alpha   90.00
_cell.angle_beta   90.00
_cell.angle_gamma   90.00
#
_symmetry.space_group_name_H-M   'P 1'
#
loop_
_entity.id
_entity.type
_entity.pdbx_description
1 polymer ?
#
loop_
_entity_poly.entity_id
_entity_poly.type
_entity_poly.pdbx_seq_one_letter_code
_entity_poly.pdbx_strand_id
1 'polypeptide(L)'
;MTGVFEDHLGVDAVVAYVDGELGLTAFQRAAAHIGRCPDCAAQVAEQTVAQQTLRSADLPRMSGSLFDQLRSIPVAVPAVPTVSVPGLVRDSRGHVRHDREPVGAGQGGRSRRFRFGAGALVAGLAVGALVAGSADSAPDATSPDTVTTIPGAPVDGTLPGFQPVSHR
;
A
#
# COMPACT_ATOMS: atom_id res chain seq x y z
N MET A 1 -32.42 -3.03 -1.68
CA MET A 1 -31.51 -2.22 -0.85
C MET A 1 -30.29 -3.09 -0.62
N THR A 2 -29.34 -3.04 -1.55
CA THR A 2 -28.06 -3.74 -1.45
C THR A 2 -27.24 -3.01 -0.39
N GLY A 3 -27.11 -3.64 0.77
CA GLY A 3 -26.45 -3.04 1.91
C GLY A 3 -24.97 -2.85 1.61
N VAL A 4 -24.49 -1.62 1.75
CA VAL A 4 -23.05 -1.26 1.71
C VAL A 4 -22.27 -1.88 2.90
N PHE A 5 -22.91 -2.77 3.68
CA PHE A 5 -22.34 -3.58 4.75
C PHE A 5 -22.67 -5.09 4.60
N GLU A 6 -23.24 -5.48 3.44
CA GLU A 6 -23.45 -6.86 2.98
C GLU A 6 -22.36 -7.31 1.99
N ASP A 7 -21.35 -6.47 1.76
CA ASP A 7 -20.24 -6.76 0.85
C ASP A 7 -19.14 -7.55 1.57
N HIS A 8 -18.80 -8.71 1.01
CA HIS A 8 -17.61 -9.49 1.33
C HIS A 8 -16.34 -8.64 1.21
N LEU A 9 -15.22 -9.12 1.77
CA LEU A 9 -13.94 -8.48 1.47
C LEU A 9 -13.72 -8.48 -0.05
N GLY A 10 -13.32 -7.33 -0.59
CA GLY A 10 -12.84 -7.27 -1.96
C GLY A 10 -11.61 -8.16 -2.14
N VAL A 11 -11.41 -8.69 -3.34
CA VAL A 11 -10.29 -9.60 -3.66
C VAL A 11 -8.94 -9.00 -3.26
N ASP A 12 -8.72 -7.71 -3.53
CA ASP A 12 -7.49 -7.00 -3.15
C ASP A 12 -7.27 -6.98 -1.63
N ALA A 13 -8.35 -6.87 -0.84
CA ALA A 13 -8.26 -6.88 0.62
C ALA A 13 -7.95 -8.28 1.17
N VAL A 14 -8.46 -9.34 0.53
CA VAL A 14 -8.12 -10.73 0.86
C VAL A 14 -6.64 -10.98 0.58
N VAL A 15 -6.15 -10.59 -0.60
CA VAL A 15 -4.74 -10.74 -0.99
C VAL A 15 -3.84 -9.96 -0.02
N ALA A 16 -4.13 -8.68 0.21
CA ALA A 16 -3.35 -7.86 1.15
C ALA A 16 -3.38 -8.40 2.59
N TYR A 17 -4.47 -9.04 3.02
CA TYR A 17 -4.56 -9.70 4.32
C TYR A 17 -3.61 -10.90 4.41
N VAL A 18 -3.59 -11.75 3.39
CA VAL A 18 -2.72 -12.95 3.32
C VAL A 18 -1.24 -12.59 3.16
N ASP A 19 -0.94 -11.53 2.41
CA ASP A 19 0.42 -11.02 2.23
C ASP A 19 0.94 -10.23 3.46
N GLY A 20 0.05 -9.83 4.36
CA GLY A 20 0.41 -9.05 5.55
C GLY A 20 0.64 -7.56 5.26
N GLU A 21 0.14 -7.08 4.13
CA GLU A 21 0.34 -5.70 3.63
C GLU A 21 -0.74 -4.73 4.12
N LEU A 22 -1.73 -5.20 4.88
CA LEU A 22 -2.72 -4.32 5.51
C LEU A 22 -2.12 -3.57 6.71
N GLY A 23 -2.39 -2.27 6.78
CA GLY A 23 -2.14 -1.49 8.00
C GLY A 23 -2.93 -2.04 9.20
N LEU A 24 -2.39 -1.87 10.41
CA LEU A 24 -2.89 -2.50 11.64
C LEU A 24 -4.41 -2.40 11.85
N THR A 25 -4.99 -1.21 11.62
CA THR A 25 -6.43 -0.98 11.80
C THR A 25 -7.29 -1.68 10.73
N ALA A 26 -6.80 -1.75 9.49
CA ALA A 26 -7.46 -2.47 8.41
C ALA A 26 -7.37 -3.99 8.64
N PHE A 27 -6.20 -4.48 9.08
CA PHE A 27 -5.99 -5.87 9.45
C PHE A 27 -6.96 -6.32 10.55
N GLN A 28 -7.13 -5.53 11.62
CA GLN A 28 -8.06 -5.86 12.70
C GLN A 28 -9.52 -5.96 12.22
N ARG A 29 -9.94 -5.05 11.34
CA ARG A 29 -11.29 -5.09 10.74
C ARG A 29 -11.47 -6.30 9.84
N ALA A 30 -10.49 -6.60 9.00
CA ALA A 30 -10.47 -7.77 8.13
C ALA A 30 -10.55 -9.06 8.97
N ALA A 31 -9.70 -9.21 9.98
CA ALA A 31 -9.70 -10.36 10.89
C ALA A 31 -11.06 -10.54 11.60
N ALA A 32 -11.64 -9.43 12.09
CA ALA A 32 -12.96 -9.46 12.72
C ALA A 32 -14.09 -9.83 11.74
N HIS A 33 -13.96 -9.52 10.45
CA HIS A 33 -14.91 -9.93 9.43
C HIS A 33 -14.72 -11.41 9.07
N ILE A 34 -13.48 -11.85 8.84
CA ILE A 34 -13.13 -13.25 8.53
C ILE A 34 -13.63 -14.20 9.63
N GLY A 35 -13.51 -13.81 10.91
CA GLY A 35 -14.04 -14.59 12.02
C GLY A 35 -15.58 -14.73 12.07
N ARG A 36 -16.31 -13.94 11.27
CA ARG A 36 -17.78 -13.93 11.21
C ARG A 36 -18.36 -14.37 9.86
N CYS A 37 -17.57 -14.30 8.78
CA CYS A 37 -18.00 -14.61 7.42
C CYS A 37 -17.24 -15.84 6.88
N PRO A 38 -17.91 -16.99 6.69
CA PRO A 38 -17.25 -18.22 6.25
C PRO A 38 -16.75 -18.14 4.79
N ASP A 39 -17.43 -17.40 3.91
CA ASP A 39 -17.00 -17.26 2.50
C ASP A 39 -15.69 -16.50 2.39
N CYS A 40 -15.53 -15.40 3.14
CA CYS A 40 -14.27 -14.66 3.21
C CYS A 40 -13.16 -15.51 3.85
N ALA A 41 -13.50 -16.34 4.86
CA ALA A 41 -12.54 -17.26 5.44
C ALA A 41 -12.07 -18.34 4.44
N ALA A 42 -12.97 -18.85 3.61
CA ALA A 42 -12.64 -19.79 2.54
C ALA A 42 -11.71 -19.15 1.51
N GLN A 43 -12.01 -17.93 1.05
CA GLN A 43 -11.14 -17.21 0.11
C GLN A 43 -9.74 -16.95 0.69
N VAL A 44 -9.64 -16.57 1.97
CA VAL A 44 -8.34 -16.41 2.65
C VAL A 44 -7.57 -17.73 2.72
N ALA A 45 -8.25 -18.85 2.99
CA ALA A 45 -7.62 -20.17 3.01
C ALA A 45 -7.08 -20.57 1.63
N GLU A 46 -7.88 -20.39 0.57
CA GLU A 46 -7.47 -20.65 -0.81
C GLU A 46 -6.24 -19.82 -1.21
N GLN A 47 -6.26 -18.51 -0.92
CA GLN A 47 -5.13 -17.62 -1.20
C GLN A 47 -3.89 -17.96 -0.37
N THR A 48 -4.06 -18.40 0.88
CA THR A 48 -2.95 -18.85 1.73
C THR A 48 -2.27 -20.08 1.13
N VAL A 49 -3.03 -21.05 0.64
CA VAL A 49 -2.47 -22.24 -0.04
C VAL A 49 -1.73 -21.84 -1.32
N ALA A 50 -2.30 -20.93 -2.12
CA ALA A 50 -1.64 -20.42 -3.32
C ALA A 50 -0.31 -19.72 -2.98
N GLN A 51 -0.30 -18.82 -1.99
CA GLN A 51 0.89 -18.12 -1.52
C GLN A 51 1.95 -19.10 -1.00
N GLN A 52 1.56 -20.09 -0.19
CA GLN A 52 2.47 -21.13 0.32
C GLN A 52 3.08 -21.95 -0.82
N THR A 53 2.27 -22.33 -1.81
CA THR A 53 2.73 -23.08 -2.98
C THR A 53 3.79 -22.28 -3.74
N LEU A 54 3.53 -21.01 -4.03
CA LEU A 54 4.50 -20.13 -4.70
C LEU A 54 5.77 -19.93 -3.89
N ARG A 55 5.66 -19.77 -2.57
CA ARG A 55 6.82 -19.65 -1.68
C ARG A 55 7.65 -20.93 -1.56
N SER A 56 7.01 -22.09 -1.74
CA SER A 56 7.68 -23.40 -1.73
C SER A 56 8.26 -23.82 -3.08
N ALA A 57 7.90 -23.12 -4.15
CA ALA A 57 8.41 -23.42 -5.48
C ALA A 57 9.91 -23.09 -5.59
N ASP A 58 10.62 -23.82 -6.44
CA ASP A 58 12.02 -23.56 -6.72
C ASP A 58 12.22 -22.14 -7.26
N LEU A 59 13.24 -21.44 -6.73
CA LEU A 59 13.56 -20.11 -7.21
C LEU A 59 14.02 -20.17 -8.67
N PRO A 60 13.58 -19.23 -9.52
CA PRO A 60 14.09 -19.12 -10.88
C PRO A 60 15.60 -18.87 -10.84
N ARG A 61 16.35 -19.62 -11.66
CA ARG A 61 17.80 -19.42 -11.76
C ARG A 61 18.11 -18.09 -12.44
N MET A 62 19.05 -17.34 -11.85
CA MET A 62 19.59 -16.15 -12.48
C MET A 62 20.39 -16.54 -13.74
N SER A 63 20.20 -15.82 -14.84
CA SER A 63 21.03 -16.02 -16.03
C SER A 63 22.46 -15.52 -15.78
N GLY A 64 23.46 -16.25 -16.27
CA GLY A 64 24.88 -15.88 -16.09
C GLY A 64 25.20 -14.48 -16.63
N SER A 65 24.62 -14.11 -17.77
CA SER A 65 24.79 -12.80 -18.37
C SER A 65 24.21 -11.64 -17.54
N LEU A 66 23.09 -11.86 -16.83
CA LEU A 66 22.54 -10.87 -15.92
C LEU A 66 23.45 -10.72 -14.70
N PHE A 67 23.93 -11.85 -14.18
CA PHE A 67 24.86 -11.84 -13.04
C PHE A 67 26.15 -11.09 -13.39
N ASP A 68 26.72 -11.32 -14.57
CA ASP A 68 27.91 -10.60 -15.04
C ASP A 68 27.63 -9.10 -15.20
N GLN A 69 26.46 -8.72 -15.73
CA GLN A 69 26.04 -7.31 -15.80
C GLN A 69 25.87 -6.67 -14.42
N LEU A 70 25.23 -7.35 -13.47
CA LEU A 70 25.11 -6.85 -12.09
C LEU A 70 26.48 -6.66 -11.44
N ARG A 71 27.45 -7.56 -11.70
CA ARG A 71 28.83 -7.40 -11.21
C ARG A 71 29.58 -6.24 -11.86
N SER A 72 29.17 -5.82 -13.05
CA SER A 72 29.78 -4.68 -13.75
C SER A 72 29.28 -3.32 -13.29
N ILE A 73 28.17 -3.26 -12.52
CA ILE A 73 27.66 -2.00 -11.96
C ILE A 73 28.71 -1.43 -11.00
N PRO A 74 29.28 -0.25 -11.29
CA PRO A 74 30.24 0.37 -10.38
C PRO A 74 29.53 0.74 -9.08
N VAL A 75 29.89 0.09 -7.97
CA VAL A 75 29.51 0.55 -6.63
C VAL A 75 30.43 1.71 -6.26
N ALA A 76 30.22 2.86 -6.90
CA ALA A 76 30.68 4.11 -6.34
C ALA A 76 29.80 4.35 -5.11
N VAL A 77 30.27 3.96 -3.91
CA VAL A 77 29.77 4.58 -2.69
C VAL A 77 30.14 6.06 -2.87
N PRO A 78 29.20 6.98 -3.10
CA PRO A 78 29.56 8.37 -3.11
C PRO A 78 30.19 8.64 -1.74
N ALA A 79 31.46 9.03 -1.72
CA ALA A 79 32.02 9.69 -0.57
C ALA A 79 31.10 10.88 -0.36
N VAL A 80 30.16 10.75 0.58
CA VAL A 80 29.07 11.71 0.77
C VAL A 80 29.78 13.05 0.90
N PRO A 81 29.73 13.95 -0.10
CA PRO A 81 30.18 15.29 0.18
C PRO A 81 29.28 15.72 1.32
N THR A 82 29.87 16.10 2.45
CA THR A 82 29.14 16.74 3.53
C THR A 82 28.57 18.03 2.96
N VAL A 83 27.44 17.91 2.25
CA VAL A 83 26.53 19.00 2.02
C VAL A 83 26.04 19.30 3.43
N SER A 84 26.75 20.21 4.10
CA SER A 84 26.30 20.78 5.36
C SER A 84 25.01 21.50 5.04
N VAL A 85 23.89 20.79 5.14
CA VAL A 85 22.58 21.40 5.13
C VAL A 85 22.53 22.23 6.42
N PRO A 86 22.37 23.56 6.35
CA PRO A 86 22.34 24.40 7.55
C PRO A 86 21.31 23.86 8.54
N GLY A 87 21.73 23.60 9.78
CA GLY A 87 20.88 23.05 10.83
C GLY A 87 20.74 21.53 10.82
N LEU A 88 21.55 20.77 10.08
CA LEU A 88 21.70 19.31 10.20
C LEU A 88 23.15 18.96 10.55
N VAL A 89 23.37 18.52 11.79
CA VAL A 89 24.68 18.06 12.27
C VAL A 89 24.73 16.54 12.19
N ARG A 90 25.78 16.01 11.57
CA ARG A 90 26.05 14.57 11.55
C ARG A 90 27.04 14.22 12.67
N ASP A 91 26.68 13.28 13.53
CA ASP A 91 27.60 12.79 14.56
C ASP A 91 28.68 11.88 13.95
N SER A 92 29.72 11.59 14.73
CA SER A 92 30.83 10.70 14.34
C SER A 92 30.40 9.25 14.11
N ARG A 93 29.16 8.87 14.45
CA ARG A 93 28.57 7.56 14.18
C ARG A 93 27.69 7.57 12.91
N GLY A 94 27.58 8.72 12.23
CA GLY A 94 26.85 8.87 10.98
C GLY A 94 25.38 9.24 11.14
N HIS A 95 24.88 9.46 12.37
CA HIS A 95 23.50 9.90 12.59
C HIS A 95 23.35 11.39 12.31
N VAL A 96 22.32 11.75 11.57
CA VAL A 96 21.99 13.13 11.24
C VAL A 96 20.94 13.64 12.22
N ARG A 97 21.22 14.75 12.90
CA ARG A 97 20.27 15.43 13.80
C ARG A 97 20.06 16.86 13.37
N HIS A 98 18.85 17.37 13.55
CA HIS A 98 18.62 18.80 13.43
C HIS A 98 19.28 19.54 14.59
N ASP A 99 20.07 20.56 14.28
CA ASP A 99 20.56 21.52 15.27
C ASP A 99 19.36 22.37 15.71
N ARG A 100 18.74 21.96 16.82
CA ARG A 100 17.69 22.75 17.43
C ARG A 100 18.39 23.86 18.20
N GLU A 101 18.56 25.01 17.53
CA GLU A 101 18.88 26.27 18.20
C GLU A 101 18.04 26.38 19.49
N PRO A 102 18.67 26.55 20.67
CA PRO A 102 17.94 26.75 21.89
C PRO A 102 17.27 28.12 21.80
N VAL A 103 15.97 28.12 21.46
CA VAL A 103 15.11 29.30 21.58
C VAL A 103 15.31 29.87 22.98
N GLY A 104 15.97 31.03 23.00
CA GLY A 104 16.39 31.71 24.21
C GLY A 104 15.23 31.86 25.19
N ALA A 105 15.53 31.55 26.44
CA ALA A 105 14.69 31.83 27.57
C ALA A 105 14.46 33.35 27.69
N GLY A 106 13.37 33.82 27.09
CA GLY A 106 12.78 35.12 27.36
C GLY A 106 12.02 35.07 28.68
N GLN A 107 12.74 35.39 29.76
CA GLN A 107 12.21 35.50 31.10
C GLN A 107 11.43 36.82 31.26
N GLY A 108 10.19 36.72 31.76
CA GLY A 108 9.58 37.76 32.57
C GLY A 108 8.53 38.66 31.91
N GLY A 109 7.34 38.68 32.50
CA GLY A 109 6.55 39.92 32.56
C GLY A 109 5.04 39.80 32.41
N ARG A 110 4.38 39.79 33.57
CA ARG A 110 3.05 40.37 33.83
C ARG A 110 1.83 39.57 33.40
N SER A 111 1.35 38.81 34.38
CA SER A 111 -0.05 38.73 34.76
C SER A 111 -0.91 39.89 34.25
N ARG A 112 -1.88 39.59 33.38
CA ARG A 112 -3.14 40.32 33.33
C ARG A 112 -4.26 39.33 33.06
N ARG A 113 -4.89 38.92 34.15
CA ARG A 113 -6.21 38.30 34.16
C ARG A 113 -7.17 39.28 33.48
N PHE A 114 -7.75 38.91 32.34
CA PHE A 114 -8.96 39.58 31.86
C PHE A 114 -10.13 38.61 32.02
N ARG A 115 -11.01 39.01 32.92
CA ARG A 115 -12.26 38.37 33.28
C ARG A 115 -13.18 38.48 32.06
N PHE A 116 -13.88 37.39 31.73
CA PHE A 116 -14.96 37.41 30.76
C PHE A 116 -16.06 38.35 31.27
N GLY A 117 -16.18 39.49 30.60
CA GLY A 117 -17.28 40.45 30.74
C GLY A 117 -18.10 40.46 29.46
N ALA A 118 -19.41 40.62 29.63
CA ALA A 118 -20.43 40.55 28.61
C ALA A 118 -20.17 41.43 27.36
N GLY A 119 -20.53 40.87 26.19
CA GLY A 119 -20.92 41.63 25.00
C GLY A 119 -19.82 42.01 24.03
N ALA A 120 -19.80 41.37 22.86
CA ALA A 120 -19.91 42.06 21.56
C ALA A 120 -19.94 41.03 20.43
N LEU A 121 -20.98 41.15 19.61
CA LEU A 121 -21.22 40.42 18.37
C LEU A 121 -20.23 40.85 17.29
N VAL A 122 -19.68 39.91 16.51
CA VAL A 122 -19.41 40.15 15.08
C VAL A 122 -19.69 38.86 14.31
N ALA A 123 -20.77 38.90 13.53
CA ALA A 123 -21.08 37.93 12.49
C ALA A 123 -20.13 38.10 11.30
N GLY A 124 -19.70 36.99 10.71
CA GLY A 124 -18.89 36.97 9.48
C GLY A 124 -19.26 35.74 8.65
N LEU A 125 -20.29 35.91 7.83
CA LEU A 125 -20.83 34.96 6.87
C LEU A 125 -20.10 35.17 5.53
N ALA A 126 -19.63 34.10 4.89
CA ALA A 126 -19.24 34.11 3.48
C ALA A 126 -19.73 32.83 2.78
N VAL A 127 -20.67 33.06 1.86
CA VAL A 127 -21.38 32.11 1.00
C VAL A 127 -20.45 31.61 -0.11
N GLY A 128 -20.50 30.32 -0.41
CA GLY A 128 -19.81 29.71 -1.55
C GLY A 128 -20.44 30.06 -2.89
N ALA A 129 -19.60 30.21 -3.91
CA ALA A 129 -20.01 30.28 -5.31
C ALA A 129 -19.58 28.99 -6.02
N LEU A 130 -20.57 28.20 -6.44
CA LEU A 130 -20.43 27.09 -7.39
C LEU A 130 -20.33 27.67 -8.80
N VAL A 131 -19.32 27.29 -9.58
CA VAL A 131 -19.35 27.48 -11.04
C VAL A 131 -19.69 26.14 -11.68
N ALA A 132 -20.86 26.08 -12.30
CA ALA A 132 -21.27 24.99 -13.18
C ALA A 132 -20.82 25.35 -14.60
N GLY A 133 -19.98 24.52 -15.19
CA GLY A 133 -19.66 24.54 -16.62
C GLY A 133 -20.07 23.20 -17.21
N SER A 134 -21.11 23.23 -18.04
CA SER A 134 -21.63 22.09 -18.82
C SER A 134 -21.18 22.22 -20.27
N ALA A 135 -20.66 21.14 -20.86
CA ALA A 135 -20.97 20.71 -22.23
C ALA A 135 -20.18 19.43 -22.58
N ASP A 136 -20.96 18.39 -22.86
CA ASP A 136 -20.79 17.43 -23.94
C ASP A 136 -19.46 16.70 -24.14
N SER A 137 -19.46 15.42 -23.77
CA SER A 137 -18.79 14.40 -24.57
C SER A 137 -19.68 13.15 -24.59
N ALA A 138 -20.24 12.89 -25.76
CA ALA A 138 -21.01 11.70 -26.09
C ALA A 138 -20.14 10.43 -25.95
N PRO A 139 -20.63 9.35 -25.34
CA PRO A 139 -20.03 8.03 -25.47
C PRO A 139 -20.59 7.33 -26.72
N ASP A 140 -19.75 7.15 -27.72
CA ASP A 140 -20.00 6.24 -28.83
C ASP A 140 -19.88 4.80 -28.31
N ALA A 141 -20.92 4.01 -28.58
CA ALA A 141 -21.01 2.61 -28.26
C ALA A 141 -20.87 1.82 -29.57
N THR A 142 -19.71 1.20 -29.78
CA THR A 142 -19.58 0.05 -30.68
C THR A 142 -18.84 -1.07 -29.95
N SER A 143 -19.55 -2.19 -29.85
CA SER A 143 -19.17 -3.47 -29.23
C SER A 143 -18.35 -4.33 -30.23
N PRO A 144 -18.05 -5.62 -30.00
CA PRO A 144 -16.76 -6.12 -29.56
C PRO A 144 -16.03 -7.02 -30.60
N ASP A 145 -14.92 -7.62 -30.15
CA ASP A 145 -14.28 -8.84 -30.65
C ASP A 145 -13.40 -8.80 -31.91
N THR A 146 -12.09 -8.72 -31.69
CA THR A 146 -11.13 -9.59 -32.41
C THR A 146 -9.97 -9.97 -31.49
N VAL A 147 -10.19 -11.01 -30.69
CA VAL A 147 -9.08 -11.81 -30.14
C VAL A 147 -8.41 -12.51 -31.31
N THR A 148 -7.18 -12.10 -31.63
CA THR A 148 -6.30 -12.91 -32.47
C THR A 148 -5.96 -14.17 -31.69
N THR A 149 -6.67 -15.24 -32.03
CA THR A 149 -6.39 -16.60 -31.61
C THR A 149 -5.06 -17.00 -32.24
N ILE A 150 -4.02 -17.13 -31.43
CA ILE A 150 -2.84 -17.93 -31.80
C ILE A 150 -3.30 -19.38 -31.77
N PRO A 151 -3.13 -20.17 -32.85
CA PRO A 151 -3.49 -21.58 -32.85
C PRO A 151 -2.72 -22.33 -31.76
N GLY A 152 -3.47 -22.92 -30.82
CA GLY A 152 -2.93 -23.80 -29.80
C GLY A 152 -2.26 -25.02 -30.43
N ALA A 153 -1.03 -25.31 -29.99
CA ALA A 153 -0.49 -26.65 -30.08
C ALA A 153 -1.30 -27.57 -29.13
N PRO A 154 -1.56 -28.82 -29.49
CA PRO A 154 -2.25 -29.76 -28.62
C PRO A 154 -1.39 -30.03 -27.37
N VAL A 155 -1.83 -29.57 -26.21
CA VAL A 155 -1.36 -30.08 -24.93
C VAL A 155 -2.17 -31.34 -24.62
N ASP A 156 -1.58 -32.49 -24.93
CA ASP A 156 -2.11 -33.78 -24.52
C ASP A 156 -2.32 -33.77 -23.00
N GLY A 157 -3.58 -33.82 -22.59
CA GLY A 157 -4.03 -33.87 -21.20
C GLY A 157 -3.75 -35.21 -20.53
N THR A 158 -2.48 -35.60 -20.45
CA THR A 158 -2.03 -36.68 -19.57
C THR A 158 -1.41 -36.06 -18.33
N LEU A 159 -2.24 -35.83 -17.31
CA LEU A 159 -1.76 -35.69 -15.94
C LEU A 159 -1.15 -37.04 -15.52
N PRO A 160 0.12 -37.13 -15.08
CA PRO A 160 0.61 -38.35 -14.47
C PRO A 160 -0.16 -38.58 -13.17
N GLY A 161 -0.91 -39.69 -13.14
CA GLY A 161 -1.71 -40.11 -11.99
C GLY A 161 -0.86 -40.17 -10.72
N PHE A 162 -1.34 -39.50 -9.68
CA PHE A 162 -0.91 -39.72 -8.31
C PHE A 162 -1.19 -41.18 -7.94
N GLN A 163 -0.14 -42.00 -7.81
CA GLN A 163 -0.24 -43.35 -7.25
C GLN A 163 -0.18 -43.23 -5.72
N PRO A 164 -1.18 -43.71 -4.97
CA PRO A 164 -1.09 -43.76 -3.51
C PRO A 164 -0.08 -44.84 -3.09
N VAL A 165 0.98 -44.41 -2.39
CA VAL A 165 1.95 -45.31 -1.76
C VAL A 165 1.25 -46.00 -0.59
N SER A 166 0.91 -47.29 -0.76
CA SER A 166 0.43 -48.14 0.32
C SER A 166 1.63 -48.59 1.16
N HIS A 167 1.80 -48.01 2.34
CA HIS A 167 2.71 -48.56 3.35
C HIS A 167 2.09 -49.84 3.93
N ARG A 168 2.86 -50.92 3.86
CA ARG A 168 2.64 -52.18 4.57
C ARG A 168 3.57 -52.23 5.76
#